data_AF-A0A7C4FG55-F1
#
_entry.id   AF-A0A7C4FG55-F1
#
_cell.length_a   1.000
_cell.length_b   1.000
_cell.length_c   1.000
_cell.angle_alpha   90.00
_cell.angle_beta   90.00
_cell.angle_gamma   90.00
#
_symmetry.space_group_name_H-M   'P 1'
#
loop_
_entity.id
_entity.type
_entity.pdbx_description
1 polymer ?
#
loop_
_entity_poly.entity_id
_entity_poly.type
_entity_poly.pdbx_seq_one_letter_code
_entity_poly.pdbx_strand_id
1 'polypeptide(L)'
;MMEWRKGPAVTRIARPTNLRRARELGYKAKQGVVVVRVRVRRGGRRKPRPWRGRRPKRMGVLKLTPKKNLQWIAEERAARKFRNLEVLNSYQVGEDGKYKYYEVILVDPHHPAIASDPRLSSLQRGRVFRGLTCAGRRARGLLR
;
A
#
# COMPACT_ATOMS: atom_id res chain seq x y z
N MET A 1 1.23 19.02 -6.51
CA MET A 1 0.07 18.29 -5.92
C MET A 1 -1.21 18.37 -6.75
N MET A 2 -1.53 19.49 -7.43
CA MET A 2 -2.75 19.59 -8.26
C MET A 2 -2.83 18.50 -9.33
N GLU A 3 -1.73 18.16 -9.99
CA GLU A 3 -1.67 17.09 -10.98
C GLU A 3 -2.07 15.72 -10.40
N TRP A 4 -1.66 15.40 -9.17
CA TRP A 4 -1.98 14.12 -8.52
C TRP A 4 -3.45 14.00 -8.16
N ARG A 5 -4.15 15.12 -7.97
CA ARG A 5 -5.60 15.15 -7.74
C ARG A 5 -6.35 14.80 -9.02
N LYS A 6 -5.90 15.32 -10.16
CA LYS A 6 -6.51 15.10 -11.48
C LYS A 6 -6.23 13.69 -12.01
N GLY A 7 -5.09 13.09 -11.66
CA GLY A 7 -4.70 11.75 -12.10
C GLY A 7 -5.51 10.58 -11.52
N PRO A 8 -5.28 9.36 -12.02
CA PRO A 8 -5.95 8.16 -11.55
C PRO A 8 -5.49 7.75 -10.14
N ALA A 9 -6.29 6.92 -9.48
CA ALA A 9 -6.02 6.55 -8.09
C ALA A 9 -4.76 5.70 -7.88
N VAL A 10 -4.35 4.97 -8.92
CA VAL A 10 -3.14 4.15 -8.97
C VAL A 10 -2.43 4.49 -10.26
N THR A 11 -1.22 5.03 -10.17
CA THR A 11 -0.43 5.48 -11.32
C THR A 11 0.99 4.92 -11.21
N ARG A 12 1.50 4.31 -12.28
CA ARG A 12 2.91 3.89 -12.35
C ARG A 12 3.79 5.13 -12.54
N ILE A 13 4.93 5.17 -11.86
CA ILE A 13 5.91 6.26 -11.99
C ILE A 13 7.22 5.69 -12.52
N ALA A 14 7.91 6.48 -13.35
CA ALA A 14 9.22 6.11 -13.89
C ALA A 14 10.32 6.06 -12.81
N ARG A 15 10.34 7.03 -11.89
CA ARG A 15 11.35 7.14 -10.82
C ARG A 15 10.69 7.44 -9.47
N PRO A 16 11.24 6.93 -8.35
CA PRO A 16 10.74 7.25 -7.02
C PRO A 16 10.92 8.74 -6.71
N THR A 17 9.93 9.35 -6.04
CA THR A 17 10.01 10.78 -5.68
C THR A 17 11.04 11.00 -4.57
N ASN A 18 11.14 10.07 -3.63
CA ASN A 18 12.15 10.08 -2.57
C ASN A 18 13.06 8.86 -2.72
N LEU A 19 14.16 9.04 -3.47
CA LEU A 19 15.10 7.96 -3.75
C LEU A 19 15.79 7.42 -2.48
N ARG A 20 16.14 8.31 -1.54
CA ARG A 20 16.76 7.92 -0.26
C ARG A 20 15.87 6.94 0.50
N ARG A 21 14.61 7.33 0.71
CA ARG A 21 13.64 6.49 1.44
C ARG A 21 13.32 5.20 0.69
N ALA A 22 13.24 5.25 -0.63
CA ALA A 22 13.03 4.07 -1.45
C ALA A 22 14.17 3.06 -1.27
N ARG A 23 15.43 3.51 -1.30
CA ARG A 23 16.63 2.66 -1.12
C ARG A 23 16.68 2.03 0.26
N GLU A 24 16.36 2.79 1.31
CA GLU A 24 16.27 2.25 2.69
C GLU A 24 15.26 1.09 2.79
N LEU A 25 14.18 1.13 2.00
CA LEU A 25 13.12 0.11 1.99
C LEU A 25 13.38 -1.05 1.02
N GLY A 26 14.54 -1.05 0.34
CA GLY A 26 14.99 -2.12 -0.55
C GLY A 26 14.83 -1.84 -2.05
N TYR A 27 14.54 -0.61 -2.47
CA TYR A 27 14.50 -0.26 -3.89
C TYR A 27 15.89 -0.39 -4.53
N LYS A 28 15.96 -1.12 -5.64
CA LYS A 28 17.12 -1.18 -6.54
C LYS A 28 16.69 -0.74 -7.94
N ALA A 29 17.57 0.00 -8.62
CA ALA A 29 17.36 0.38 -10.01
C ALA A 29 17.73 -0.80 -10.93
N LYS A 30 16.84 -1.79 -10.99
CA LYS A 30 16.95 -2.98 -11.85
C LYS A 30 15.66 -3.18 -12.64
N GLN A 31 15.76 -3.88 -13.76
CA GLN A 31 14.57 -4.38 -14.46
C GLN A 31 13.79 -5.32 -13.54
N GLY A 32 12.45 -5.23 -13.59
CA GLY A 32 11.55 -5.95 -12.67
C GLY A 32 11.20 -5.18 -11.39
N VAL A 33 11.85 -4.05 -11.06
CA VAL A 33 11.40 -3.18 -9.95
C VAL A 33 10.55 -2.05 -10.49
N VAL A 34 9.35 -1.88 -9.92
CA VAL A 34 8.37 -0.86 -10.35
C VAL A 34 7.94 -0.03 -9.16
N VAL A 35 7.81 1.29 -9.34
CA VAL A 35 7.23 2.18 -8.33
C VAL A 35 5.86 2.65 -8.79
N VAL A 36 4.90 2.57 -7.88
CA VAL A 36 3.50 2.94 -8.12
C VAL A 36 3.04 3.92 -7.07
N ARG A 37 2.46 5.04 -7.48
CA ARG A 37 1.79 5.97 -6.57
C ARG A 37 0.32 5.62 -6.44
N VAL A 38 -0.12 5.54 -5.19
CA VAL A 38 -1.49 5.21 -4.81
C VAL A 38 -2.05 6.33 -3.94
N ARG A 39 -3.24 6.81 -4.30
CA ARG A 39 -4.02 7.72 -3.44
C ARG A 39 -5.04 6.94 -2.61
N VAL A 40 -5.10 7.27 -1.32
CA VAL A 40 -6.06 6.70 -0.37
C VAL A 40 -6.80 7.84 0.31
N ARG A 41 -8.12 7.69 0.48
CA ARG A 41 -8.94 8.71 1.14
C ARG A 41 -8.58 8.79 2.62
N ARG A 42 -8.53 10.00 3.16
CA ARG A 42 -8.35 10.26 4.59
C ARG A 42 -9.62 9.93 5.37
N GLY A 43 -9.44 9.73 6.68
CA GLY A 43 -10.52 9.48 7.63
C GLY A 43 -10.77 7.99 7.90
N GLY A 44 -11.89 7.74 8.58
CA GLY A 44 -12.27 6.42 9.06
C GLY A 44 -12.98 5.53 8.04
N ARG A 45 -13.50 4.41 8.54
CA ARG A 45 -14.26 3.44 7.76
C ARG A 45 -15.71 3.91 7.64
N ARG A 46 -16.23 3.90 6.41
CA ARG A 46 -17.67 4.03 6.16
C ARG A 46 -18.34 2.67 6.33
N LYS A 47 -19.10 2.48 7.40
CA LYS A 47 -19.92 1.29 7.63
C LYS A 47 -21.33 1.53 7.06
N PRO A 48 -21.94 0.59 6.32
CA PRO A 48 -23.34 0.72 5.91
C PRO A 48 -24.26 0.66 7.14
N ARG A 49 -25.35 1.45 7.11
CA ARG A 49 -26.39 1.43 8.15
C ARG A 49 -27.06 0.04 8.16
N PRO A 50 -27.15 -0.64 9.31
CA PRO A 50 -27.89 -1.90 9.40
C PRO A 50 -29.37 -1.67 9.04
N TRP A 51 -29.93 -2.52 8.18
CA TRP A 51 -31.34 -2.44 7.77
C TRP A 51 -32.31 -2.91 8.86
N ARG A 52 -31.97 -4.02 9.54
CA ARG A 52 -32.79 -4.61 10.60
C ARG A 52 -32.37 -4.10 11.98
N GLY A 53 -33.28 -4.24 12.95
CA GLY A 53 -33.00 -3.93 14.36
C GLY A 53 -31.71 -4.57 14.88
N ARG A 54 -30.92 -3.81 15.63
CA ARG A 54 -29.69 -4.25 16.29
C ARG A 54 -29.63 -3.64 17.69
N ARG A 55 -28.92 -4.31 18.60
CA ARG A 55 -28.58 -3.75 19.92
C ARG A 55 -27.93 -2.36 19.75
N PRO A 56 -28.19 -1.38 20.64
CA PRO A 56 -27.66 -0.01 20.52
C PRO A 56 -26.15 0.03 20.26
N LYS A 57 -25.36 -0.81 20.94
CA LYS A 57 -23.90 -0.90 20.74
C LYS A 57 -23.46 -1.25 19.30
N ARG A 58 -24.30 -1.93 18.51
CA ARG A 58 -24.02 -2.33 17.12
C ARG A 58 -24.58 -1.34 16.08
N MET A 59 -25.35 -0.33 16.52
CA MET A 59 -25.96 0.68 15.66
C MET A 59 -25.02 1.84 15.27
N GLY A 60 -23.85 1.96 15.92
CA GLY A 60 -22.85 2.96 15.58
C GLY A 60 -22.33 2.83 14.13
N VAL A 61 -22.21 3.97 13.44
CA VAL A 61 -21.81 4.08 12.02
C VAL A 61 -20.63 5.04 11.81
N LEU A 62 -20.68 6.26 12.36
CA LEU A 62 -19.80 7.36 11.96
C LEU A 62 -18.38 7.29 12.54
N LYS A 63 -18.23 6.95 13.83
CA LYS A 63 -16.96 7.02 14.58
C LYS A 63 -16.13 5.73 14.50
N LEU A 64 -16.19 5.01 13.38
CA LEU A 64 -15.49 3.73 13.22
C LEU A 64 -14.18 3.91 12.46
N THR A 65 -13.07 3.54 13.08
CA THR A 65 -11.75 3.52 12.45
C THR A 65 -11.45 2.13 11.86
N PRO A 66 -10.75 2.04 10.72
CA PRO A 66 -10.29 0.77 10.20
C PRO A 66 -9.17 0.20 11.09
N LYS A 67 -9.15 -1.12 11.27
CA LYS A 67 -8.03 -1.80 11.95
C LYS A 67 -6.74 -1.78 11.12
N LYS A 68 -6.87 -1.73 9.78
CA LYS A 68 -5.72 -1.63 8.87
C LYS A 68 -5.27 -0.19 8.74
N ASN A 69 -3.95 0.02 8.69
CA ASN A 69 -3.36 1.31 8.35
C ASN A 69 -3.70 1.72 6.90
N LEU A 70 -3.86 3.02 6.64
CA LEU A 70 -4.05 3.57 5.30
C LEU A 70 -2.91 3.20 4.34
N GLN A 71 -1.68 3.10 4.86
CA GLN A 71 -0.53 2.63 4.10
C GLN A 71 -0.70 1.18 3.64
N TRP A 72 -1.16 0.30 4.52
CA TRP A 72 -1.43 -1.11 4.16
C TRP A 72 -2.57 -1.23 3.14
N ILE A 73 -3.61 -0.40 3.26
CA ILE A 73 -4.68 -0.29 2.26
C ILE A 73 -4.13 0.16 0.90
N ALA A 74 -3.14 1.06 0.87
CA ALA A 74 -2.49 1.49 -0.36
C ALA A 74 -1.72 0.34 -1.04
N GLU A 75 -0.98 -0.45 -0.26
CA GLU A 75 -0.26 -1.63 -0.74
C GLU A 75 -1.23 -2.65 -1.35
N GLU A 76 -2.37 -2.93 -0.69
CA GLU A 76 -3.38 -3.87 -1.19
C GLU A 76 -4.01 -3.37 -2.51
N ARG A 77 -4.21 -2.06 -2.67
CA ARG A 77 -4.72 -1.47 -3.91
C ARG A 77 -3.72 -1.62 -5.06
N ALA A 78 -2.43 -1.41 -4.80
CA ALA A 78 -1.38 -1.61 -5.80
C ALA A 78 -1.31 -3.09 -6.25
N ALA A 79 -1.27 -4.02 -5.30
CA ALA A 79 -1.21 -5.46 -5.59
C ALA A 79 -2.43 -5.98 -6.36
N ARG A 80 -3.62 -5.44 -6.08
CA ARG A 80 -4.84 -5.79 -6.85
C ARG A 80 -4.78 -5.29 -8.30
N LYS A 81 -4.13 -4.15 -8.55
CA LYS A 81 -3.98 -3.59 -9.91
C LYS A 81 -2.89 -4.32 -10.70
N PHE A 82 -1.78 -4.66 -10.06
CA PHE A 82 -0.64 -5.35 -10.67
C PHE A 82 -0.49 -6.75 -10.07
N ARG A 83 -1.31 -7.69 -10.54
CA ARG A 83 -1.42 -9.05 -9.97
C ARG A 83 -0.20 -9.94 -10.22
N ASN A 84 0.59 -9.62 -11.24
CA ASN A 84 1.84 -10.30 -11.59
C ASN A 84 3.03 -9.82 -10.76
N LEU A 85 2.88 -8.73 -10.02
CA LEU A 85 3.94 -8.14 -9.20
C LEU A 85 3.64 -8.36 -7.71
N GLU A 86 4.70 -8.43 -6.92
CA GLU A 86 4.62 -8.55 -5.47
C GLU A 86 5.08 -7.27 -4.78
N VAL A 87 4.43 -6.95 -3.65
CA VAL A 87 4.76 -5.74 -2.88
C VAL A 87 6.01 -5.98 -2.04
N LEU A 88 7.03 -5.15 -2.24
CA LEU A 88 8.22 -5.13 -1.39
C LEU A 88 7.94 -4.34 -0.10
N ASN A 89 7.65 -3.04 -0.24
CA ASN A 89 7.35 -2.10 0.84
C ASN A 89 6.72 -0.82 0.25
N SER A 90 6.34 0.11 1.12
CA SER A 90 5.78 1.41 0.71
C SER A 90 6.26 2.55 1.63
N TYR A 91 6.12 3.79 1.17
CA TYR A 91 6.36 5.00 1.96
C TYR A 91 5.38 6.12 1.62
N GLN A 92 5.15 7.02 2.57
CA GLN A 92 4.32 8.22 2.36
C GLN A 92 5.11 9.27 1.60
N VAL A 93 4.46 9.94 0.65
CA VAL A 93 5.08 10.99 -0.18
C VAL A 93 4.43 12.35 0.07
N GLY A 94 3.12 12.37 0.32
CA GLY A 94 2.41 13.61 0.54
C GLY A 94 1.01 13.38 1.10
N GLU A 95 0.42 14.45 1.58
CA GLU A 95 -0.92 14.46 2.16
C GLU A 95 -1.64 15.73 1.72
N ASP A 96 -2.95 15.60 1.64
CA ASP A 96 -3.88 16.65 1.28
C ASP A 96 -5.07 16.63 2.26
N GLY A 97 -5.97 17.62 2.22
CA GLY A 97 -7.20 17.63 3.03
C GLY A 97 -8.04 16.36 2.86
N LYS A 98 -8.12 15.82 1.64
CA LYS A 98 -8.99 14.66 1.31
C LYS A 98 -8.26 13.33 1.18
N TYR A 99 -6.97 13.33 0.83
CA TYR A 99 -6.23 12.12 0.45
C TYR A 99 -4.84 12.07 1.07
N LYS A 100 -4.31 10.85 1.26
CA LYS A 100 -2.89 10.57 1.48
C LYS A 100 -2.34 9.85 0.25
N TYR A 101 -1.09 10.17 -0.09
CA TYR A 101 -0.38 9.61 -1.23
C TYR A 101 0.78 8.75 -0.74
N TYR A 102 0.84 7.51 -1.23
CA TYR A 102 1.89 6.57 -0.93
C TYR A 102 2.56 6.12 -2.23
N GLU A 103 3.87 5.92 -2.18
CA GLU A 103 4.60 5.19 -3.22
C GLU A 103 4.84 3.77 -2.72
N VAL A 104 4.42 2.80 -3.53
CA VAL A 104 4.53 1.37 -3.28
C VAL A 104 5.57 0.83 -4.24
N ILE A 105 6.56 0.13 -3.70
CA ILE A 105 7.60 -0.56 -4.45
C ILE A 105 7.08 -1.97 -4.72
N LEU A 106 6.96 -2.29 -5.99
CA LEU A 106 6.58 -3.59 -6.52
C LEU A 106 7.79 -4.24 -7.17
N VAL A 107 7.83 -5.56 -7.11
CA VAL A 107 8.89 -6.39 -7.69
C VAL A 107 8.24 -7.48 -8.52
N ASP A 108 8.79 -7.73 -9.71
CA ASP A 108 8.45 -8.86 -10.55
C ASP A 108 9.28 -10.09 -10.13
N PRO A 109 8.68 -11.10 -9.48
CA PRO A 109 9.42 -12.28 -9.05
C PRO A 109 9.87 -13.18 -10.21
N HIS A 110 9.26 -13.05 -11.40
CA HIS A 110 9.57 -13.90 -12.56
C HIS A 110 10.70 -13.34 -13.43
N HIS A 111 11.12 -12.09 -13.21
CA HIS A 111 12.18 -11.46 -14.00
C HIS A 111 13.57 -12.02 -13.61
N PRO A 112 14.43 -12.41 -14.57
CA PRO A 112 15.73 -13.04 -14.27
C PRO A 112 16.66 -12.16 -13.43
N ALA A 113 16.65 -10.84 -13.67
CA ALA A 113 17.41 -9.87 -12.88
C ALA A 113 17.00 -9.78 -11.40
N ILE A 114 15.78 -10.22 -11.07
CA ILE A 114 15.26 -10.31 -9.70
C ILE A 114 15.52 -11.69 -9.12
N ALA A 115 15.30 -12.74 -9.91
CA ALA A 115 15.55 -14.12 -9.50
C ALA A 115 17.01 -14.34 -9.07
N SER A 116 17.96 -13.70 -9.76
CA SER A 116 19.39 -13.74 -9.41
C SER A 116 19.77 -12.91 -8.16
N ASP A 117 18.90 -12.01 -7.68
CA ASP A 117 19.19 -11.16 -6.53
C ASP A 117 18.64 -11.77 -5.24
N PRO A 118 19.48 -12.31 -4.33
CA PRO A 118 19.01 -13.02 -3.14
C PRO A 118 18.21 -12.13 -2.17
N ARG A 119 18.37 -10.81 -2.24
CA ARG A 119 17.62 -9.87 -1.37
C ARG A 119 16.19 -9.62 -1.87
N LEU A 120 15.92 -9.85 -3.14
CA LEU A 120 14.61 -9.58 -3.77
C LEU A 120 13.87 -10.85 -4.19
N SER A 121 14.58 -11.96 -4.43
CA SER A 121 14.01 -13.21 -4.91
C SER A 121 13.12 -13.94 -3.89
N SER A 122 13.36 -13.76 -2.59
CA SER A 122 12.66 -14.46 -1.50
C SER A 122 11.24 -13.95 -1.19
N LEU A 123 10.64 -13.17 -2.09
CA LEU A 123 9.31 -12.61 -1.91
C LEU A 123 8.22 -13.66 -2.13
N GLN A 124 7.51 -14.00 -1.05
CA GLN A 124 6.36 -14.91 -1.14
C GLN A 124 5.16 -14.24 -1.82
N ARG A 125 4.41 -15.04 -2.60
CA ARG A 125 3.17 -14.60 -3.24
C ARG A 125 2.13 -14.12 -2.22
N GLY A 126 1.40 -13.05 -2.56
CA GLY A 126 0.29 -12.53 -1.75
C GLY A 126 0.69 -12.08 -0.34
N ARG A 127 1.97 -11.74 -0.12
CA ARG A 127 2.48 -11.38 1.22
C ARG A 127 1.81 -10.14 1.82
N VAL A 128 1.35 -9.22 0.98
CA VAL A 128 0.63 -8.01 1.40
C VAL A 128 -0.70 -8.34 2.06
N PHE A 129 -1.47 -9.29 1.52
CA PHE A 129 -2.79 -9.65 2.06
C PHE A 129 -2.68 -10.39 3.39
N ARG A 130 -1.55 -11.06 3.62
CA ARG A 130 -1.20 -11.71 4.89
C ARG A 130 -0.59 -10.74 5.93
N GLY A 131 -0.31 -9.49 5.54
CA GLY A 131 0.27 -8.48 6.43
C GLY A 131 1.74 -8.73 6.76
N LEU A 132 2.50 -9.29 5.82
CA LEU A 132 3.94 -9.57 6.00
C LEU A 132 4.85 -8.40 5.57
N THR A 133 4.29 -7.32 5.05
CA THR A 133 4.99 -6.04 4.78
C THR A 133 5.24 -5.29 6.09
N CYS A 134 6.12 -4.28 6.08
CA CYS A 134 6.38 -3.47 7.27
C CYS A 134 5.10 -2.79 7.80
N ALA A 135 4.28 -2.23 6.91
CA ALA A 135 3.00 -1.62 7.26
C ALA A 135 2.00 -2.64 7.85
N GLY A 136 1.95 -3.86 7.28
CA GLY A 136 1.14 -4.96 7.80
C GLY A 136 1.59 -5.42 9.19
N ARG A 137 2.88 -5.68 9.38
CA ARG A 137 3.46 -6.10 10.66
C ARG A 137 3.22 -5.06 11.76
N ARG A 138 3.37 -3.77 11.45
CA ARG A 138 3.05 -2.67 12.38
C ARG A 138 1.57 -2.66 12.76
N ALA A 139 0.67 -2.81 11.78
CA ALA A 139 -0.78 -2.88 12.06
C ALA A 139 -1.18 -4.11 12.90
N ARG A 140 -0.40 -5.20 12.86
CA ARG A 140 -0.57 -6.38 13.72
C ARG A 140 0.08 -6.25 15.10
N GLY A 141 0.75 -5.13 15.40
CA GLY A 141 1.44 -4.92 16.67
C GLY A 141 2.72 -5.75 16.86
N LEU A 142 3.32 -6.23 15.76
CA LEU A 142 4.54 -7.06 15.81
C LEU A 142 5.84 -6.25 15.68
N LEU A 143 5.71 -4.95 15.42
CA LEU A 143 6.81 -4.00 15.39
C LEU A 143 6.49 -2.97 16.47
N ARG A 144 7.32 -2.93 17.52
CA ARG A 144 7.35 -1.84 18.48
C ARG A 144 8.02 -0.62 17.85
#